data_AF-A0A922ZIH9-F1
#
_entry.id   AF-A0A922ZIH9-F1
#
_cell.length_a   1.000
_cell.length_b   1.000
_cell.length_c   1.000
_cell.angle_alpha   90.00
_cell.angle_beta   90.00
_cell.angle_gamma   90.00
#
_symmetry.space_group_name_H-M   'P 1'
#
loop_
_entity.id
_entity.type
_entity.pdbx_description
1 polymer ?
#
loop_
_entity_poly.entity_id
_entity_poly.type
_entity_poly.pdbx_seq_one_letter_code
_entity_poly.pdbx_strand_id
1 'polypeptide(L)'
;MYKIFFLILIVIAQAFPQQGRLIPNPLKNIPRWARTEFKNHRLDKNYTITFRYYPHYYKGDFNNDKRNDIALQIINNESGKSGIVIIHGKKPQTISTSYTILGAGKAVDKAGDDFKWADRWLFNDTNNRDEIILISNRSRKGKFTWNGSTYEWQAFK
;
A
#
# COMPACT_ATOMS: atom_id res chain seq x y z
N MET A 1 -47.32 -5.74 -63.43
CA MET A 1 -47.42 -6.18 -62.01
C MET A 1 -46.15 -6.94 -61.67
N TYR A 2 -45.20 -6.35 -60.94
CA TYR A 2 -44.04 -7.08 -60.43
C TYR A 2 -44.18 -7.25 -58.91
N LYS A 3 -44.26 -8.50 -58.45
CA LYS A 3 -44.19 -8.86 -57.03
C LYS A 3 -42.72 -9.02 -56.65
N ILE A 4 -42.22 -8.14 -55.79
CA ILE A 4 -40.88 -8.23 -55.21
C ILE A 4 -40.98 -9.05 -53.92
N PHE A 5 -40.30 -10.19 -53.89
CA PHE A 5 -40.10 -10.99 -52.67
C PHE A 5 -38.91 -10.42 -51.90
N PHE A 6 -39.14 -9.98 -50.66
CA PHE A 6 -38.08 -9.55 -49.74
C PHE A 6 -37.58 -10.77 -48.96
N LEU A 7 -36.31 -11.14 -49.16
CA LEU A 7 -35.64 -12.19 -48.40
C LEU A 7 -34.99 -11.53 -47.16
N ILE A 8 -35.44 -11.87 -45.96
CA ILE A 8 -34.85 -11.40 -44.70
C ILE A 8 -33.75 -12.37 -44.28
N LEU A 9 -32.49 -11.93 -44.32
CA LEU A 9 -31.36 -12.63 -43.72
C LEU A 9 -31.33 -12.34 -42.22
N ILE A 10 -31.52 -13.38 -41.39
CA ILE A 10 -31.32 -13.30 -39.94
C ILE A 10 -29.85 -13.62 -39.66
N VAL A 11 -29.06 -12.60 -39.30
CA VAL A 11 -27.70 -12.79 -38.78
C VAL A 11 -27.83 -13.13 -37.30
N ILE A 12 -27.58 -14.39 -36.95
CA ILE A 12 -27.49 -14.82 -35.55
C ILE A 12 -26.08 -14.48 -35.07
N ALA A 13 -25.92 -13.37 -34.33
CA ALA A 13 -24.69 -13.06 -33.64
C ALA A 13 -24.47 -14.10 -32.52
N GLN A 14 -23.46 -14.95 -32.70
CA GLN A 14 -22.98 -15.83 -31.62
C GLN A 14 -22.32 -14.94 -30.56
N ALA A 15 -23.00 -14.71 -29.44
CA ALA A 15 -22.40 -14.05 -28.29
C ALA A 15 -21.37 -14.99 -27.67
N PHE A 16 -20.09 -14.77 -27.95
CA PHE A 16 -19.02 -15.43 -27.22
C PHE A 16 -19.07 -14.99 -25.75
N PRO A 17 -19.16 -15.91 -24.78
CA PRO A 17 -19.09 -15.52 -23.37
C PRO A 17 -17.71 -14.91 -23.12
N GLN A 18 -17.68 -13.62 -22.79
CA GLN A 18 -16.46 -13.02 -22.26
C GLN A 18 -16.17 -13.68 -20.91
N GLN A 19 -15.18 -14.57 -20.88
CA GLN A 19 -14.61 -15.06 -19.61
C GLN A 19 -13.98 -13.86 -18.91
N GLY A 20 -14.75 -13.25 -17.99
CA GLY A 20 -14.28 -12.16 -17.16
C GLY A 20 -13.02 -12.60 -16.41
N ARG A 21 -11.88 -12.03 -16.79
CA ARG A 21 -10.61 -12.25 -16.08
C ARG A 21 -10.76 -11.65 -14.69
N LEU A 22 -10.76 -12.48 -13.65
CA LEU A 22 -10.76 -12.01 -12.27
C LEU A 22 -9.54 -11.10 -12.07
N ILE A 23 -9.78 -9.84 -11.71
CA ILE A 23 -8.71 -8.94 -11.28
C ILE A 23 -8.25 -9.48 -9.91
N PRO A 24 -6.98 -9.93 -9.76
CA PRO A 24 -6.50 -10.42 -8.48
C PRO A 24 -6.63 -9.32 -7.42
N ASN A 25 -7.31 -9.61 -6.31
CA ASN A 25 -7.43 -8.66 -5.21
C ASN A 25 -6.07 -8.53 -4.49
N PRO A 26 -5.35 -7.39 -4.60
CA PRO A 26 -4.01 -7.25 -4.03
C PRO A 26 -3.98 -7.36 -2.51
N LEU A 27 -5.13 -7.12 -1.83
CA LEU A 27 -5.27 -7.36 -0.39
C LEU A 27 -4.93 -8.81 -0.03
N LYS A 28 -5.25 -9.80 -0.89
CA LYS A 28 -4.99 -11.22 -0.62
C LYS A 28 -3.49 -11.52 -0.49
N ASN A 29 -2.65 -10.73 -1.16
CA ASN A 29 -1.20 -10.91 -1.16
C ASN A 29 -0.52 -10.39 0.11
N ILE A 30 -1.19 -9.52 0.88
CA ILE A 30 -0.70 -9.06 2.19
C ILE A 30 -0.74 -10.24 3.18
N PRO A 31 0.21 -10.41 4.10
CA PRO A 31 0.13 -11.44 5.13
C PRO A 31 -1.16 -11.32 5.97
N ARG A 32 -1.80 -12.46 6.27
CA ARG A 32 -3.06 -12.48 7.04
C ARG A 32 -2.92 -11.78 8.39
N TRP A 33 -1.81 -12.02 9.09
CA TRP A 33 -1.57 -11.42 10.40
C TRP A 33 -1.54 -9.89 10.32
N ALA A 34 -0.93 -9.30 9.29
CA ALA A 34 -0.87 -7.84 9.13
C ALA A 34 -2.27 -7.24 8.87
N ARG A 35 -3.09 -7.90 8.04
CA ARG A 35 -4.50 -7.48 7.84
C ARG A 35 -5.32 -7.59 9.11
N THR A 36 -5.10 -8.64 9.90
CA THR A 36 -5.78 -8.83 11.18
C THR A 36 -5.36 -7.75 12.17
N GLU A 37 -4.07 -7.47 12.30
CA GLU A 37 -3.56 -6.43 13.20
C GLU A 37 -4.03 -5.03 12.80
N PHE A 38 -4.10 -4.73 11.49
CA PHE A 38 -4.66 -3.48 11.00
C PHE A 38 -6.10 -3.26 11.51
N LYS A 39 -6.93 -4.31 11.52
CA LYS A 39 -8.29 -4.28 12.07
C LYS A 39 -8.32 -4.30 13.60
N ASN A 40 -7.46 -5.07 14.26
CA ASN A 40 -7.38 -5.13 15.72
C ASN A 40 -7.03 -3.76 16.32
N HIS A 41 -6.16 -3.00 15.65
CA HIS A 41 -5.85 -1.62 15.98
C HIS A 41 -6.91 -0.62 15.53
N ARG A 42 -8.00 -1.08 14.91
CA ARG A 42 -9.11 -0.27 14.38
C ARG A 42 -8.64 0.78 13.37
N LEU A 43 -7.54 0.52 12.66
CA LEU A 43 -6.99 1.45 11.67
C LEU A 43 -7.92 1.61 10.48
N ASP A 44 -8.72 0.58 10.18
CA ASP A 44 -9.75 0.58 9.14
C ASP A 44 -10.86 1.62 9.35
N LYS A 45 -11.00 2.17 10.56
CA LYS A 45 -11.92 3.30 10.80
C LYS A 45 -11.46 4.59 10.14
N ASN A 46 -10.16 4.84 10.17
CA ASN A 46 -9.58 6.13 9.78
C ASN A 46 -8.76 6.03 8.49
N TYR A 47 -8.36 4.82 8.10
CA TYR A 47 -7.44 4.59 7.01
C TYR A 47 -7.90 3.43 6.12
N THR A 48 -7.66 3.59 4.81
CA THR A 48 -7.85 2.54 3.81
C THR A 48 -6.50 2.09 3.28
N ILE A 49 -6.25 0.77 3.23
CA ILE A 49 -5.08 0.20 2.57
C ILE A 49 -5.21 0.46 1.06
N THR A 50 -4.18 1.06 0.47
CA THR A 50 -4.13 1.38 -0.97
C THR A 50 -3.01 0.64 -1.67
N PHE A 51 -3.03 0.69 -3.00
CA PHE A 51 -2.16 -0.06 -3.90
C PHE A 51 -1.49 0.85 -4.94
N ARG A 52 -1.27 2.12 -4.57
CA ARG A 52 -0.79 3.17 -5.47
C ARG A 52 0.57 2.83 -6.10
N TYR A 53 1.49 2.28 -5.30
CA TYR A 53 2.82 1.89 -5.75
C TYR A 53 2.96 0.36 -5.75
N TYR A 54 3.85 -0.14 -6.61
CA TYR A 54 4.32 -1.53 -6.59
C TYR A 54 5.75 -1.58 -6.04
N PRO A 55 6.10 -2.57 -5.19
CA PRO A 55 5.22 -3.56 -4.56
C PRO A 55 4.15 -2.93 -3.66
N HIS A 56 3.04 -3.63 -3.45
CA HIS A 56 1.90 -3.12 -2.68
C HIS A 56 2.16 -3.07 -1.16
N TYR A 57 3.11 -3.86 -0.68
CA TYR A 57 3.61 -3.84 0.68
C TYR A 57 5.09 -4.21 0.67
N TYR A 58 5.78 -3.88 1.76
CA TYR A 58 7.12 -4.39 2.04
C TYR A 58 7.13 -5.18 3.33
N LYS A 59 8.00 -6.18 3.40
CA LYS A 59 8.30 -6.99 4.57
C LYS A 59 9.77 -6.75 4.91
N GLY A 60 10.06 -6.53 6.19
CA GLY A 60 11.41 -6.26 6.66
C GLY A 60 11.49 -6.17 8.18
N ASP A 61 12.64 -5.81 8.72
CA ASP A 61 12.87 -5.47 10.12
C ASP A 61 13.10 -3.94 10.24
N PHE A 62 12.00 -3.19 10.28
CA PHE A 62 12.05 -1.73 10.18
C PHE A 62 12.40 -1.07 11.52
N ASN A 63 12.19 -1.75 12.65
CA ASN A 63 12.56 -1.28 13.99
C ASN A 63 13.81 -1.96 14.58
N ASN A 64 14.49 -2.82 13.81
CA ASN A 64 15.69 -3.56 14.21
C ASN A 64 15.45 -4.46 15.46
N ASP A 65 14.28 -5.08 15.55
CA ASP A 65 13.91 -6.02 16.61
C ASP A 65 14.05 -7.50 16.23
N LYS A 66 14.60 -7.76 15.03
CA LYS A 66 14.80 -9.07 14.39
C LYS A 66 13.51 -9.79 14.06
N ARG A 67 12.41 -9.06 13.88
CA ARG A 67 11.13 -9.63 13.42
C ARG A 67 10.72 -9.08 12.07
N ASN A 68 9.79 -9.83 11.48
CA ASN A 68 9.19 -9.48 10.22
C ASN A 68 8.05 -8.49 10.45
N ASP A 69 8.36 -7.22 10.27
CA ASP A 69 7.43 -6.11 10.15
C ASP A 69 6.81 -6.07 8.74
N ILE A 70 5.71 -5.32 8.61
CA ILE A 70 5.06 -5.05 7.33
C ILE A 70 4.78 -3.55 7.18
N ALA A 71 5.22 -2.98 6.07
CA ALA A 71 4.84 -1.65 5.63
C ALA A 71 3.71 -1.73 4.60
N LEU A 72 2.61 -0.99 4.82
CA LEU A 72 1.46 -0.90 3.91
C LEU A 72 1.24 0.56 3.51
N GLN A 73 0.87 0.78 2.25
CA GLN A 73 0.40 2.09 1.81
C GLN A 73 -1.02 2.33 2.31
N ILE A 74 -1.28 3.53 2.82
CA ILE A 74 -2.59 3.91 3.34
C ILE A 74 -3.03 5.29 2.86
N ILE A 75 -4.32 5.52 2.89
CA ILE A 75 -4.94 6.84 2.71
C ILE A 75 -5.81 7.10 3.93
N ASN A 76 -5.70 8.31 4.50
CA ASN A 76 -6.61 8.78 5.53
C ASN A 76 -8.00 9.04 4.91
N ASN A 77 -9.04 8.42 5.46
CA ASN A 77 -10.39 8.40 4.89
C ASN A 77 -11.05 9.79 4.87
N GLU A 78 -10.69 10.66 5.81
CA GLU A 78 -11.28 12.01 5.94
C GLU A 78 -10.55 13.03 5.07
N SER A 79 -9.22 13.11 5.21
CA SER A 79 -8.41 14.12 4.52
C SER A 79 -7.96 13.69 3.11
N GLY A 80 -8.07 12.40 2.79
CA GLY A 80 -7.53 11.83 1.55
C GLY A 80 -6.00 11.88 1.47
N LYS A 81 -5.28 12.24 2.53
CA LYS A 81 -3.81 12.30 2.55
C LYS A 81 -3.21 10.91 2.50
N SER A 82 -2.14 10.74 1.73
CA SER A 82 -1.46 9.46 1.57
C SER A 82 -0.36 9.29 2.61
N GLY A 83 -0.12 8.05 3.04
CA GLY A 83 0.94 7.72 3.98
C GLY A 83 1.27 6.23 3.96
N ILE A 84 2.01 5.81 4.98
CA ILE A 84 2.45 4.43 5.21
C ILE A 84 2.10 4.06 6.65
N VAL A 85 1.55 2.87 6.85
CA VAL A 85 1.55 2.23 8.17
C VAL A 85 2.65 1.18 8.19
N ILE A 86 3.41 1.13 9.28
CA ILE A 86 4.34 0.06 9.57
C ILE A 86 3.79 -0.70 10.78
N ILE A 87 3.46 -1.97 10.60
CA ILE A 87 2.99 -2.86 11.67
C ILE A 87 4.17 -3.74 12.07
N HIS A 88 4.59 -3.63 13.33
CA HIS A 88 5.76 -4.32 13.83
C HIS A 88 5.46 -5.78 14.17
N GLY A 89 6.44 -6.66 13.97
CA GLY A 89 6.34 -8.07 14.29
C GLY A 89 6.04 -8.31 15.78
N LYS A 90 5.26 -9.37 16.05
CA LYS A 90 4.80 -9.69 17.40
C LYS A 90 5.91 -10.33 18.25
N LYS A 91 6.14 -9.83 19.47
CA LYS A 91 6.92 -10.55 20.50
C LYS A 91 6.17 -11.82 20.93
N PRO A 92 6.85 -12.95 21.20
CA PRO A 92 6.20 -14.19 21.64
C PRO A 92 5.24 -14.04 22.84
N GLN A 93 5.39 -13.00 23.65
CA GLN A 93 4.60 -12.75 24.87
C GLN A 93 3.64 -11.55 24.77
N THR A 94 3.57 -10.84 23.64
CA THR A 94 2.65 -9.70 23.51
C THR A 94 1.30 -10.19 22.97
N ILE A 95 0.21 -9.47 23.26
CA ILE A 95 -1.13 -9.82 22.76
C ILE A 95 -1.39 -9.19 21.38
N SER A 96 -0.98 -7.93 21.19
CA SER A 96 -1.07 -7.18 19.94
C SER A 96 0.31 -6.78 19.41
N THR A 97 0.36 -6.35 18.16
CA THR A 97 1.54 -5.68 17.61
C THR A 97 1.57 -4.21 18.02
N SER A 98 2.66 -3.51 17.72
CA SER A 98 2.69 -2.04 17.69
C SER A 98 2.69 -1.58 16.24
N TYR A 99 2.33 -0.33 15.98
CA TYR A 99 2.35 0.25 14.64
C TYR A 99 2.79 1.70 14.67
N THR A 100 3.33 2.17 13.54
CA THR A 100 3.60 3.58 13.29
C THR A 100 2.91 4.04 12.01
N ILE A 101 2.34 5.25 12.03
CA ILE A 101 1.78 5.91 10.85
C ILE A 101 2.72 7.03 10.44
N LEU A 102 3.17 6.99 9.19
CA LEU A 102 4.00 8.02 8.56
C LEU A 102 3.17 8.72 7.48
N GLY A 103 3.00 10.03 7.57
CA GLY A 103 2.11 10.76 6.67
C GLY A 103 0.63 10.46 6.99
N ALA A 104 -0.21 10.40 5.95
CA ALA A 104 -1.66 10.20 6.09
C ALA A 104 -2.33 11.16 7.11
N GLY A 105 -1.92 12.42 7.10
CA GLY A 105 -2.39 13.46 8.03
C GLY A 105 -1.57 13.58 9.31
N LYS A 106 -0.53 12.75 9.50
CA LYS A 106 0.46 12.91 10.57
C LYS A 106 1.80 13.36 9.98
N ALA A 107 2.23 14.57 10.36
CA ALA A 107 3.50 15.11 9.88
C ALA A 107 4.69 14.29 10.39
N VAL A 108 5.66 14.02 9.50
CA VAL A 108 6.95 13.42 9.86
C VAL A 108 8.06 14.31 9.35
N ASP A 109 8.61 15.15 10.22
CA ASP A 109 9.66 16.13 9.91
C ASP A 109 9.42 16.85 8.57
N LYS A 110 10.48 16.94 7.75
CA LYS A 110 10.46 17.49 6.39
C LYS A 110 9.84 16.53 5.37
N ALA A 111 9.38 15.33 5.74
CA ALA A 111 8.55 14.49 4.85
C ALA A 111 7.11 15.03 4.75
N GLY A 112 6.68 15.87 5.69
CA GLY A 112 5.33 16.41 5.75
C GLY A 112 4.32 15.34 6.16
N ASP A 113 3.03 15.63 5.95
CA ASP A 113 1.91 14.80 6.40
C ASP A 113 1.13 14.12 5.25
N ASP A 114 1.43 14.45 3.99
CA ASP A 114 0.85 13.82 2.81
C ASP A 114 1.95 13.35 1.86
N PHE A 115 2.01 12.05 1.60
CA PHE A 115 2.99 11.44 0.70
C PHE A 115 2.52 11.37 -0.75
N LYS A 116 1.49 12.14 -1.12
CA LYS A 116 1.08 12.26 -2.52
C LYS A 116 2.16 12.78 -3.45
N TRP A 117 3.15 13.50 -2.93
CA TRP A 117 4.30 13.98 -3.69
C TRP A 117 5.23 12.86 -4.17
N ALA A 118 5.20 11.68 -3.55
CA ALA A 118 6.03 10.56 -3.97
C ALA A 118 5.46 9.93 -5.25
N ASP A 119 6.35 9.49 -6.12
CA ASP A 119 6.00 8.74 -7.33
C ASP A 119 6.31 7.25 -7.17
N ARG A 120 7.27 6.93 -6.28
CA ARG A 120 7.69 5.58 -5.94
C ARG A 120 8.01 5.47 -4.46
N TRP A 121 7.86 4.26 -3.95
CA TRP A 121 8.48 3.84 -2.71
C TRP A 121 9.41 2.66 -2.99
N LEU A 122 10.50 2.58 -2.24
CA LEU A 122 11.47 1.50 -2.32
C LEU A 122 11.77 0.99 -0.91
N PHE A 123 12.35 -0.19 -0.87
CA PHE A 123 12.84 -0.83 0.33
C PHE A 123 14.34 -1.09 0.14
N ASN A 124 15.12 -0.84 1.18
CA ASN A 124 16.53 -1.18 1.22
C ASN A 124 16.80 -2.10 2.40
N ASP A 125 17.16 -3.35 2.10
CA ASP A 125 17.69 -4.30 3.08
C ASP A 125 19.13 -3.90 3.37
N THR A 126 19.38 -3.41 4.57
CA THR A 126 20.76 -3.19 5.02
C THR A 126 21.04 -4.17 6.13
N ASN A 127 22.28 -4.68 6.19
CA ASN A 127 22.72 -5.67 7.21
C ASN A 127 22.40 -5.31 8.67
N ASN A 128 22.03 -4.05 8.95
CA ASN A 128 21.74 -3.55 10.30
C ASN A 128 20.29 -3.08 10.51
N ARG A 129 19.54 -2.70 9.47
CA ARG A 129 18.16 -2.17 9.59
C ARG A 129 17.52 -1.95 8.23
N ASP A 130 16.23 -2.24 8.12
CA ASP A 130 15.51 -2.01 6.87
C ASP A 130 14.99 -0.58 6.75
N GLU A 131 15.10 -0.02 5.56
CA GLU A 131 14.75 1.38 5.29
C GLU A 131 13.62 1.48 4.26
N ILE A 132 12.67 2.38 4.52
CA ILE A 132 11.64 2.75 3.55
C ILE A 132 12.08 4.04 2.87
N ILE A 133 12.19 4.02 1.55
CA ILE A 133 12.62 5.15 0.74
C ILE A 133 11.43 5.67 -0.05
N LEU A 134 11.23 6.99 -0.06
CA LEU A 134 10.27 7.68 -0.91
C LEU A 134 11.00 8.52 -1.96
N ILE A 135 10.55 8.42 -3.21
CA ILE A 135 11.17 9.12 -4.35
C ILE A 135 10.08 9.80 -5.18
N SER A 136 10.31 11.06 -5.52
CA SER A 136 9.62 11.79 -6.57
C SER A 136 10.54 12.02 -7.77
N ASN A 137 9.95 12.04 -8.96
CA ASN A 137 10.58 12.46 -10.21
C ASN A 137 10.85 13.98 -10.23
N ARG A 138 10.32 14.74 -9.28
CA ARG A 138 10.49 16.20 -9.11
C ARG A 138 11.55 16.56 -8.05
N SER A 139 12.58 15.73 -7.90
CA SER A 139 13.76 15.97 -7.06
C SER A 139 13.63 15.70 -5.55
N ARG A 140 12.43 15.44 -5.03
CA ARG A 140 12.28 15.07 -3.60
C ARG A 140 12.51 13.58 -3.39
N LYS A 141 13.52 13.24 -2.61
CA LYS A 141 13.88 11.86 -2.28
C LYS A 141 14.42 11.80 -0.86
N GLY A 142 14.22 10.68 -0.20
CA GLY A 142 14.73 10.45 1.15
C GLY A 142 14.20 9.15 1.74
N LYS A 143 14.60 8.89 2.97
CA LYS A 143 14.31 7.64 3.67
C LYS A 143 13.75 7.87 5.05
N PHE A 144 12.98 6.89 5.50
CA PHE A 144 12.61 6.71 6.89
C PHE A 144 13.53 5.70 7.54
N THR A 145 13.98 6.02 8.75
CA THR A 145 14.83 5.16 9.54
C THR A 145 14.41 5.19 11.00
N TRP A 146 14.41 4.04 11.65
CA TRP A 146 14.14 3.95 13.08
C TRP A 146 15.34 4.42 13.91
N ASN A 147 15.09 5.34 14.85
CA ASN A 147 16.12 5.88 15.75
C ASN A 147 16.22 5.14 17.09
N GLY A 148 15.40 4.10 17.30
CA GLY A 148 15.24 3.39 18.58
C GLY A 148 13.90 3.65 19.27
N SER A 149 13.20 4.72 18.89
CA SER A 149 11.92 5.13 19.51
C SER A 149 10.86 5.59 18.49
N THR A 150 11.27 6.18 17.38
CA THR A 150 10.41 6.67 16.31
C THR A 150 11.13 6.57 14.96
N TYR A 151 10.37 6.72 13.88
CA TYR A 151 10.93 6.93 12.55
C TYR A 151 11.26 8.40 12.33
N GLU A 152 12.42 8.64 11.74
CA GLU A 152 12.88 9.96 11.32
C GLU A 152 13.02 10.02 9.81
N TRP A 153 12.77 11.20 9.24
CA TRP A 153 12.99 11.44 7.82
C TRP A 153 14.37 12.01 7.52
N GLN A 154 15.10 11.37 6.61
CA GLN A 154 16.35 11.87 6.06
C GLN A 154 16.21 12.12 4.56
N ALA A 155 16.24 13.39 4.14
CA ALA A 155 16.29 13.74 2.71
C ALA A 155 17.64 13.35 2.11
N PHE A 156 17.63 12.85 0.87
CA PHE A 156 18.86 12.65 0.11
C PHE A 156 19.28 13.96 -0.56
N LYS A 157 20.58 14.21 -0.61
CA LYS A 157 21.19 15.32 -1.36
C LYS A 157 21.05 15.11 -2.87
#